data_AF-A0AAU7DR79-F1
#
_entry.id   AF-A0AAU7DR79-F1
#
_cell.length_a   1.000
_cell.length_b   1.000
_cell.length_c   1.000
_cell.angle_alpha   90.00
_cell.angle_beta   90.00
_cell.angle_gamma   90.00
#
_symmetry.space_group_name_H-M   'P 1'
#
loop_
_entity.id
_entity.type
_entity.pdbx_description
1 polymer ?
#
loop_
_entity_poly.entity_id
_entity_poly.type
_entity_poly.pdbx_seq_one_letter_code
_entity_poly.pdbx_strand_id
1 'polypeptide(L)'
;MSNISRRKLITTGVAATAGIAGLAAASHIARRYGLIPPDGGGIYGPGETLTYAAQRVLTRHSLAREFPRSMISEKPFGNEVAPPSDDFKRHQATGFSDWKLSVDGMVAHPTSFSMSDLKALPVHNQITEVACEEGWSYVAEWIGTPLHNVLDAVGVLPQARYVVYFSIQPDWWESVDMADATHPQTFLTMGMNDGELPVQFGGPLRLRVPRQLGYKSVKYITHITATDSLKKFGKGLGSASPEGGYAWYAGI
;
A
#
# COMPACT_ATOMS: atom_id res chain seq x y z
N MET A 1 19.16 -17.67 -7.98
CA MET A 1 18.35 -16.61 -8.64
C MET A 1 19.30 -15.53 -9.12
N SER A 2 19.35 -15.24 -10.41
CA SER A 2 20.30 -14.26 -10.98
C SER A 2 19.72 -12.85 -10.86
N ASN A 3 20.29 -12.01 -10.01
CA ASN A 3 19.97 -10.58 -9.94
C ASN A 3 20.33 -9.91 -11.28
N ILE A 4 19.34 -9.29 -11.94
CA ILE A 4 19.60 -8.40 -13.08
C ILE A 4 20.25 -7.13 -12.55
N SER A 5 21.37 -6.72 -13.15
CA SER A 5 21.97 -5.42 -12.85
C SER A 5 21.23 -4.31 -13.60
N ARG A 6 21.13 -3.12 -13.01
CA ARG A 6 20.55 -1.92 -13.62
C ARG A 6 21.04 -1.68 -15.06
N ARG A 7 22.34 -1.90 -15.30
CA ARG A 7 22.98 -1.75 -16.60
C ARG A 7 22.41 -2.71 -17.65
N LYS A 8 22.16 -3.98 -17.29
CA LYS A 8 21.67 -5.00 -18.22
C LYS A 8 20.25 -4.71 -18.69
N LEU A 9 19.38 -4.24 -17.79
CA LEU A 9 18.01 -3.85 -18.16
C LEU A 9 18.00 -2.64 -19.11
N ILE A 10 18.81 -1.60 -18.82
CA ILE A 10 18.89 -0.40 -19.67
C ILE A 10 19.40 -0.75 -21.07
N THR A 11 20.47 -1.53 -21.17
CA THR A 11 21.03 -1.93 -22.47
C THR A 11 20.10 -2.83 -23.28
N THR A 12 19.32 -3.69 -22.62
CA THR A 12 18.34 -4.56 -23.30
C THR A 12 17.04 -3.82 -23.62
N GLY A 13 16.63 -2.84 -22.80
CA GLY A 13 15.45 -2.00 -23.03
C GLY A 13 15.64 -1.00 -24.17
N VAL A 14 16.84 -0.44 -24.34
CA VAL A 14 17.16 0.45 -25.48
C VAL A 14 17.18 -0.30 -26.82
N ALA A 15 17.42 -1.62 -26.81
CA ALA A 15 17.39 -2.45 -28.01
C ALA A 15 15.98 -2.92 -28.43
N ALA A 16 14.98 -2.78 -27.55
CA ALA A 16 13.58 -3.10 -27.85
C ALA A 16 12.88 -1.86 -28.41
N THR A 17 13.05 -1.66 -29.72
CA THR A 17 12.44 -0.60 -30.53
C THR A 17 10.98 -0.28 -30.15
N ALA A 18 10.67 1.02 -30.09
CA ALA A 18 9.36 1.60 -29.77
C ALA A 18 8.22 0.93 -30.57
N GLY A 19 7.33 0.24 -29.87
CA GLY A 19 6.16 -0.45 -30.46
C GLY A 19 5.69 -1.62 -29.59
N ILE A 20 4.53 -2.21 -29.95
CA ILE A 20 3.90 -3.32 -29.22
C ILE A 20 4.84 -4.52 -29.07
N ALA A 21 5.67 -4.81 -30.09
CA ALA A 21 6.65 -5.90 -30.05
C ALA A 21 7.75 -5.68 -28.99
N GLY A 22 8.23 -4.44 -28.83
CA GLY A 22 9.21 -4.09 -27.79
C GLY A 22 8.62 -4.21 -26.39
N LEU A 23 7.37 -3.75 -26.20
CA LEU A 23 6.65 -3.89 -24.94
C LEU A 23 6.43 -5.36 -24.56
N ALA A 24 6.05 -6.20 -25.53
CA ALA A 24 5.87 -7.63 -25.32
C ALA A 24 7.19 -8.32 -24.95
N ALA A 25 8.30 -7.97 -25.62
CA ALA A 25 9.63 -8.50 -25.30
C ALA A 25 10.08 -8.10 -23.89
N ALA A 26 9.92 -6.84 -23.49
CA ALA A 26 10.25 -6.35 -22.16
C ALA A 26 9.38 -7.01 -21.06
N SER A 27 8.08 -7.14 -21.30
CA SER A 27 7.16 -7.87 -20.42
C SER A 27 7.58 -9.35 -20.30
N HIS A 28 7.94 -10.00 -21.39
CA HIS A 28 8.40 -11.40 -21.37
C HIS A 28 9.68 -11.57 -20.52
N ILE A 29 10.63 -10.64 -20.64
CA ILE A 29 11.82 -10.61 -19.78
C ILE A 29 11.42 -10.44 -18.32
N ALA A 30 10.58 -9.46 -17.99
CA ALA A 30 10.11 -9.25 -16.61
C ALA A 30 9.47 -10.52 -16.01
N ARG A 31 8.67 -11.25 -16.80
CA ARG A 31 8.09 -12.54 -16.38
C ARG A 31 9.13 -13.59 -16.06
N ARG A 32 10.19 -13.69 -16.87
CA ARG A 32 11.31 -14.62 -16.62
C ARG A 32 11.99 -14.38 -15.28
N TYR A 33 11.96 -13.15 -14.78
CA TYR A 33 12.54 -12.77 -13.48
C TYR A 33 11.50 -12.70 -12.34
N GLY A 34 10.26 -13.14 -12.58
CA GLY A 34 9.20 -13.14 -11.56
C GLY A 34 8.68 -11.74 -11.21
N LEU A 35 8.98 -10.72 -12.01
CA LEU A 35 8.48 -9.35 -11.85
C LEU A 35 7.13 -9.21 -12.52
N ILE A 36 6.13 -9.96 -12.02
CA ILE A 36 4.79 -10.02 -12.60
C ILE A 36 3.79 -9.57 -11.54
N PRO A 37 3.03 -8.50 -11.78
CA PRO A 37 1.95 -8.12 -10.90
C PRO A 37 0.75 -9.09 -11.07
N PRO A 38 -0.13 -9.24 -10.07
CA PRO A 38 -1.28 -10.14 -10.11
C PRO A 38 -2.27 -9.84 -11.25
N ASP A 39 -2.34 -8.58 -11.68
CA ASP A 39 -3.16 -8.04 -12.77
C ASP A 39 -2.40 -7.93 -14.10
N GLY A 40 -1.19 -8.48 -14.20
CA GLY A 40 -0.37 -8.46 -15.42
C GLY A 40 -0.90 -9.30 -16.60
N GLY A 41 -2.16 -9.75 -16.54
CA GLY A 41 -2.86 -10.46 -17.60
C GLY A 41 -3.66 -9.52 -18.53
N GLY A 42 -4.31 -10.09 -19.55
CA GLY A 42 -5.16 -9.33 -20.47
C GLY A 42 -4.40 -8.36 -21.38
N ILE A 43 -5.13 -7.44 -22.02
CA ILE A 43 -4.60 -6.53 -23.05
C ILE A 43 -3.70 -5.43 -22.47
N TYR A 44 -3.96 -4.99 -21.23
CA TYR A 44 -3.15 -3.98 -20.53
C TYR A 44 -2.00 -4.58 -19.71
N GLY A 45 -2.02 -5.89 -19.49
CA GLY A 45 -1.05 -6.62 -18.69
C GLY A 45 0.43 -6.41 -19.05
N PRO A 46 0.82 -6.27 -20.33
CA PRO A 46 2.20 -5.91 -20.68
C PRO A 46 2.64 -4.56 -20.11
N GLY A 47 1.73 -3.57 -20.08
CA GLY A 47 1.95 -2.26 -19.48
C GLY A 47 2.13 -2.36 -17.97
N GLU A 48 1.18 -3.00 -17.28
CA GLU A 48 1.26 -3.20 -15.82
C GLU A 48 2.52 -3.95 -15.40
N THR A 49 2.87 -5.00 -16.14
CA THR A 49 4.09 -5.77 -15.91
C THR A 49 5.33 -4.91 -16.05
N LEU A 50 5.39 -4.05 -17.09
CA LEU A 50 6.53 -3.19 -17.32
C LEU A 50 6.64 -2.10 -16.23
N THR A 51 5.53 -1.46 -15.87
CA THR A 51 5.47 -0.44 -14.81
C THR A 51 5.97 -1.02 -13.48
N TYR A 52 5.41 -2.16 -13.07
CA TYR A 52 5.82 -2.86 -11.87
C TYR A 52 7.31 -3.24 -11.90
N ALA A 53 7.76 -3.88 -12.99
CA ALA A 53 9.14 -4.33 -13.12
C ALA A 53 10.13 -3.16 -13.11
N ALA A 54 9.83 -2.06 -13.81
CA ALA A 54 10.67 -0.87 -13.86
C ALA A 54 10.84 -0.28 -12.46
N GLN A 55 9.74 -0.09 -11.71
CA GLN A 55 9.79 0.46 -10.36
C GLN A 55 10.52 -0.48 -9.38
N ARG A 56 10.32 -1.80 -9.48
CA ARG A 56 11.06 -2.78 -8.66
C ARG A 56 12.55 -2.86 -8.96
N VAL A 57 12.99 -2.47 -10.16
CA VAL A 57 14.42 -2.45 -10.51
C VAL A 57 15.07 -1.09 -10.21
N LEU A 58 14.35 0.00 -10.48
CA LEU A 58 14.91 1.35 -10.46
C LEU A 58 14.74 2.02 -9.09
N THR A 59 13.57 1.91 -8.47
CA THR A 59 13.17 2.75 -7.33
C THR A 59 12.85 1.96 -6.06
N ARG A 60 13.12 0.64 -6.01
CA ARG A 60 12.75 -0.23 -4.88
C ARG A 60 13.06 0.33 -3.49
N HIS A 61 14.17 1.06 -3.35
CA HIS A 61 14.65 1.63 -2.08
C HIS A 61 14.52 3.16 -2.02
N SER A 62 13.91 3.79 -3.03
CA SER A 62 13.73 5.24 -3.05
C SER A 62 12.67 5.63 -2.03
N LEU A 63 12.95 6.66 -1.23
CA LEU A 63 11.94 7.26 -0.38
C LEU A 63 10.93 8.05 -1.21
N ALA A 64 9.68 8.11 -0.78
CA ALA A 64 8.75 9.12 -1.20
C ALA A 64 9.29 10.50 -0.80
N ARG A 65 9.01 11.50 -1.64
CA ARG A 65 9.41 12.88 -1.37
C ARG A 65 8.77 13.37 -0.09
N GLU A 66 9.59 13.88 0.81
CA GLU A 66 9.13 14.60 1.99
C GLU A 66 9.12 16.10 1.75
N PHE A 67 8.18 16.77 2.43
CA PHE A 67 7.93 18.20 2.29
C PHE A 67 8.17 18.92 3.64
N PRO A 68 8.59 20.19 3.64
CA PRO A 68 8.63 20.96 4.87
C PRO A 68 7.21 21.25 5.36
N ARG A 69 7.05 21.49 6.68
CA ARG A 69 5.75 21.81 7.30
C ARG A 69 5.03 22.98 6.63
N SER A 70 5.76 23.95 6.08
CA SER A 70 5.19 25.10 5.36
C SER A 70 4.45 24.72 4.06
N MET A 71 4.60 23.49 3.57
CA MET A 71 3.87 22.97 2.41
C MET A 71 2.67 22.10 2.79
N ILE A 72 2.36 21.91 4.09
CA ILE A 72 1.13 21.23 4.50
C ILE A 72 -0.06 22.03 3.95
N SER A 73 -0.96 21.32 3.28
CA SER A 73 -2.13 21.92 2.64
C SER A 73 -3.06 22.53 3.70
N GLU A 74 -3.49 23.77 3.49
CA GLU A 74 -4.40 24.48 4.41
C GLU A 74 -5.75 23.77 4.54
N LYS A 75 -6.26 23.24 3.41
CA LYS A 75 -7.54 22.53 3.31
C LYS A 75 -7.33 21.20 2.59
N PRO A 76 -6.75 20.19 3.25
CA PRO A 76 -6.52 18.88 2.63
C PRO A 76 -7.87 18.22 2.31
N PHE A 77 -7.94 17.54 1.17
CA PHE A 77 -9.18 16.88 0.74
C PHE A 77 -9.50 15.69 1.64
N GLY A 78 -10.56 15.83 2.45
CA GLY A 78 -11.11 14.80 3.33
C GLY A 78 -12.42 14.25 2.78
N ASN A 79 -12.68 12.95 2.97
CA ASN A 79 -13.98 12.39 2.63
C ASN A 79 -14.93 12.76 3.78
N GLU A 80 -15.91 13.63 3.52
CA GLU A 80 -16.82 14.12 4.57
C GLU A 80 -17.73 13.01 5.12
N VAL A 81 -17.97 11.95 4.34
CA VAL A 81 -18.85 10.85 4.73
C VAL A 81 -18.04 9.78 5.46
N ALA A 82 -18.29 9.67 6.78
CA ALA A 82 -17.84 8.54 7.57
C ALA A 82 -18.53 7.24 7.13
N PRO A 83 -17.92 6.05 7.34
CA PRO A 83 -18.55 4.78 7.05
C PRO A 83 -19.95 4.68 7.69
N PRO A 84 -21.01 4.41 6.91
CA PRO A 84 -22.39 4.48 7.41
C PRO A 84 -22.78 3.26 8.27
N SER A 85 -21.93 2.24 8.34
CA SER A 85 -22.18 1.00 9.08
C SER A 85 -22.39 1.26 10.57
N ASP A 86 -23.33 0.55 11.19
CA ASP A 86 -23.58 0.67 12.63
C ASP A 86 -22.38 0.22 13.47
N ASP A 87 -21.53 -0.67 12.94
CA ASP A 87 -20.29 -1.08 13.57
C ASP A 87 -19.30 0.08 13.72
N PHE A 88 -19.05 0.82 12.64
CA PHE A 88 -18.24 2.03 12.70
C PHE A 88 -18.82 3.07 13.65
N LYS A 89 -20.14 3.31 13.62
CA LYS A 89 -20.79 4.28 14.53
C LYS A 89 -20.61 3.91 15.99
N ARG A 90 -20.67 2.62 16.34
CA ARG A 90 -20.40 2.14 17.71
C ARG A 90 -18.97 2.46 18.13
N HIS A 91 -17.99 2.15 17.30
CA HIS A 91 -16.60 2.50 17.58
C HIS A 91 -16.42 4.01 17.72
N GLN A 92 -17.00 4.82 16.83
CA GLN A 92 -16.91 6.27 16.90
C GLN A 92 -17.54 6.83 18.18
N ALA A 93 -18.67 6.28 18.62
CA ALA A 93 -19.36 6.69 19.85
C ALA A 93 -18.54 6.43 21.13
N THR A 94 -17.63 5.46 21.11
CA THR A 94 -16.71 5.16 22.23
C THR A 94 -15.32 5.76 22.04
N GLY A 95 -15.14 6.68 21.10
CA GLY A 95 -13.83 7.27 20.80
C GLY A 95 -12.82 6.25 20.29
N PHE A 96 -13.30 5.20 19.62
CA PHE A 96 -12.50 4.10 19.06
C PHE A 96 -11.72 3.28 20.09
N SER A 97 -12.13 3.27 21.37
CA SER A 97 -11.46 2.54 22.44
C SER A 97 -11.31 1.05 22.16
N ASP A 98 -12.31 0.46 21.49
CA ASP A 98 -12.37 -0.96 21.19
C ASP A 98 -11.82 -1.30 19.79
N TRP A 99 -11.23 -0.32 19.08
CA TRP A 99 -10.67 -0.56 17.76
C TRP A 99 -9.47 -1.49 17.84
N LYS A 100 -9.46 -2.50 16.96
CA LYS A 100 -8.37 -3.48 16.87
C LYS A 100 -7.93 -3.70 15.44
N LEU A 101 -6.64 -3.98 15.29
CA LEU A 101 -6.02 -4.47 14.06
C LEU A 101 -5.63 -5.93 14.23
N SER A 102 -6.32 -6.82 13.55
CA SER A 102 -5.96 -8.24 13.51
C SER A 102 -4.93 -8.51 12.41
N VAL A 103 -3.90 -9.30 12.71
CA VAL A 103 -2.82 -9.66 11.79
C VAL A 103 -2.67 -11.18 11.76
N ASP A 104 -2.82 -11.78 10.57
CA ASP A 104 -2.82 -13.23 10.40
C ASP A 104 -2.16 -13.73 9.09
N GLY A 105 -2.41 -15.00 8.76
CA GLY A 105 -1.90 -15.66 7.57
C GLY A 105 -0.52 -16.24 7.79
N MET A 106 0.44 -15.82 6.96
CA MET A 106 1.82 -16.31 6.99
C MET A 106 2.65 -15.58 8.05
N VAL A 107 2.27 -15.76 9.32
CA VAL A 107 2.93 -15.16 10.50
C VAL A 107 3.11 -16.23 11.58
N ALA A 108 4.16 -16.11 12.39
CA ALA A 108 4.43 -17.03 13.50
C ALA A 108 3.47 -16.83 14.68
N HIS A 109 3.08 -15.58 14.93
CA HIS A 109 2.25 -15.19 16.07
C HIS A 109 1.07 -14.32 15.62
N PRO A 110 -0.01 -14.92 15.09
CA PRO A 110 -1.23 -14.18 14.77
C PRO A 110 -1.71 -13.38 15.99
N THR A 111 -1.94 -12.08 15.81
CA THR A 111 -2.14 -11.14 16.93
C THR A 111 -3.22 -10.13 16.59
N SER A 112 -4.00 -9.70 17.58
CA SER A 112 -4.96 -8.59 17.47
C SER A 112 -4.48 -7.43 18.33
N PHE A 113 -3.98 -6.37 17.69
CA PHE A 113 -3.42 -5.20 18.35
C PHE A 113 -4.52 -4.19 18.68
N SER A 114 -4.55 -3.73 19.93
CA SER A 114 -5.30 -2.52 20.31
C SER A 114 -4.61 -1.26 19.79
N MET A 115 -5.32 -0.13 19.80
CA MET A 115 -4.70 1.17 19.50
C MET A 115 -3.54 1.51 20.46
N SER A 116 -3.63 1.09 21.73
CA SER A 116 -2.51 1.25 22.69
C SER A 116 -1.30 0.41 22.32
N ASP A 117 -1.49 -0.82 21.85
CA ASP A 117 -0.37 -1.69 21.43
C ASP A 117 0.35 -1.09 20.23
N LEU A 118 -0.40 -0.59 19.23
CA LEU A 118 0.17 0.04 18.05
C LEU A 118 0.95 1.33 18.38
N LYS A 119 0.44 2.13 19.33
CA LYS A 119 1.10 3.35 19.84
C LYS A 119 2.34 3.05 20.70
N ALA A 120 2.46 1.83 21.24
CA ALA A 120 3.63 1.41 22.03
C ALA A 120 4.81 0.95 21.16
N LEU A 121 4.57 0.63 19.88
CA LEU A 121 5.62 0.38 18.89
C LEU A 121 6.34 1.69 18.49
N PRO A 122 7.52 1.64 17.84
CA PRO A 122 8.20 2.85 17.38
C PRO A 122 7.32 3.68 16.45
N VAL A 123 6.99 4.90 16.90
CA VAL A 123 6.19 5.88 16.15
C VAL A 123 7.12 6.88 15.47
N HIS A 124 6.82 7.18 14.21
CA HIS A 124 7.51 8.16 13.39
C HIS A 124 6.48 9.12 12.76
N ASN A 125 6.96 10.30 12.35
CA ASN A 125 6.21 11.20 11.50
C ASN A 125 6.88 11.33 10.13
N GLN A 126 6.09 11.62 9.11
CA GLN A 126 6.55 11.95 7.76
C GLN A 126 5.59 12.99 7.16
N ILE A 127 6.10 13.93 6.36
CA ILE A 127 5.25 14.90 5.66
C ILE A 127 5.28 14.55 4.18
N THR A 128 4.25 13.86 3.71
CA THR A 128 4.20 13.31 2.35
C THR A 128 2.88 13.62 1.65
N GLU A 129 2.94 13.68 0.33
CA GLU A 129 1.81 13.96 -0.55
C GLU A 129 0.92 12.71 -0.74
N VAL A 130 -0.39 12.89 -0.61
CA VAL A 130 -1.38 11.96 -1.16
C VAL A 130 -1.72 12.43 -2.57
N ALA A 131 -1.34 11.65 -3.58
CA ALA A 131 -1.74 11.86 -4.96
C ALA A 131 -2.90 10.92 -5.32
N CYS A 132 -4.05 11.48 -5.68
CA CYS A 132 -5.20 10.69 -6.12
C CYS A 132 -5.18 10.52 -7.65
N GLU A 133 -5.63 9.35 -8.09
CA GLU A 133 -5.90 9.01 -9.47
C GLU A 133 -6.89 9.96 -10.16
N GLU A 134 -7.78 10.59 -9.40
CA GLU A 134 -8.78 11.55 -9.89
C GLU A 134 -8.19 12.94 -10.17
N GLY A 135 -6.88 13.14 -9.97
CA GLY A 135 -6.16 14.35 -10.36
C GLY A 135 -6.03 15.43 -9.27
N TRP A 136 -6.48 15.14 -8.05
CA TRP A 136 -6.25 16.01 -6.89
C TRP A 136 -5.13 15.45 -6.00
N SER A 137 -4.46 16.32 -5.26
CA SER A 137 -3.47 15.93 -4.25
C SER A 137 -3.44 16.88 -3.07
N TYR A 138 -2.86 16.43 -1.97
CA TYR A 138 -2.57 17.28 -0.81
C TYR A 138 -1.38 16.76 -0.02
N VAL A 139 -0.70 17.67 0.68
CA VAL A 139 0.42 17.36 1.58
C VAL A 139 -0.08 17.44 3.01
N ALA A 140 0.25 16.43 3.81
CA ALA A 140 -0.03 16.41 5.23
C ALA A 140 1.11 15.72 5.99
N GLU A 141 1.20 16.01 7.28
CA GLU A 141 1.98 15.20 8.20
C GLU A 141 1.19 13.95 8.59
N TRP A 142 1.85 12.80 8.55
CA TRP A 142 1.32 11.50 8.92
C TRP A 142 2.13 10.93 10.07
N ILE A 143 1.46 10.53 11.15
CA ILE A 143 2.09 10.04 12.37
C ILE A 143 1.64 8.61 12.59
N GLY A 144 2.59 7.69 12.78
CA GLY A 144 2.25 6.28 12.94
C GLY A 144 3.44 5.36 13.08
N THR A 145 3.13 4.07 13.15
CA THR A 145 4.12 3.00 13.27
C THR A 145 4.42 2.46 11.87
N PRO A 146 5.68 2.36 11.44
CA PRO A 146 6.04 1.67 10.22
C PRO A 146 5.51 0.24 10.19
N LEU A 147 4.87 -0.18 9.10
CA LEU A 147 4.22 -1.48 9.00
C LEU A 147 5.19 -2.64 9.25
N HIS A 148 6.48 -2.51 8.87
CA HIS A 148 7.48 -3.53 9.15
C HIS A 148 7.62 -3.84 10.64
N ASN A 149 7.47 -2.86 11.54
CA ASN A 149 7.56 -3.11 12.99
C ASN A 149 6.45 -4.07 13.46
N VAL A 150 5.25 -3.97 12.89
CA VAL A 150 4.15 -4.90 13.18
C VAL A 150 4.40 -6.27 12.56
N LEU A 151 4.88 -6.32 11.32
CA LEU A 151 5.21 -7.58 10.62
C LEU A 151 6.34 -8.34 11.34
N ASP A 152 7.33 -7.63 11.87
CA ASP A 152 8.42 -8.20 12.65
C ASP A 152 7.91 -8.70 14.00
N ALA A 153 7.05 -7.93 14.69
CA ALA A 153 6.47 -8.32 15.98
C ALA A 153 5.64 -9.61 15.92
N VAL A 154 4.92 -9.85 14.82
CA VAL A 154 4.16 -11.09 14.60
C VAL A 154 5.01 -12.21 13.98
N GLY A 155 6.26 -11.93 13.61
CA GLY A 155 7.15 -12.86 12.93
C GLY A 155 6.64 -13.30 11.56
N VAL A 156 6.52 -12.36 10.61
CA VAL A 156 6.13 -12.69 9.23
C VAL A 156 7.07 -13.73 8.60
N LEU A 157 6.48 -14.75 7.97
CA LEU A 157 7.24 -15.86 7.41
C LEU A 157 7.98 -15.42 6.13
N PRO A 158 9.20 -15.93 5.86
CA PRO A 158 10.01 -15.51 4.73
C PRO A 158 9.41 -15.86 3.36
N GLN A 159 8.42 -16.77 3.32
CA GLN A 159 7.69 -17.13 2.12
C GLN A 159 6.52 -16.16 1.80
N ALA A 160 6.15 -15.27 2.73
CA ALA A 160 5.15 -14.24 2.47
C ALA A 160 5.64 -13.31 1.37
N ARG A 161 4.76 -13.01 0.41
CA ARG A 161 5.04 -12.17 -0.76
C ARG A 161 4.22 -10.90 -0.78
N TYR A 162 3.08 -10.91 -0.11
CA TYR A 162 2.11 -9.83 -0.10
C TYR A 162 1.51 -9.63 1.29
N VAL A 163 1.05 -8.41 1.50
CA VAL A 163 0.22 -8.01 2.63
C VAL A 163 -1.10 -7.53 2.07
N VAL A 164 -2.20 -8.18 2.48
CA VAL A 164 -3.58 -7.79 2.15
C VAL A 164 -4.17 -7.10 3.37
N TYR A 165 -4.86 -5.99 3.19
CA TYR A 165 -5.40 -5.20 4.29
C TYR A 165 -6.82 -4.74 4.00
N PHE A 166 -7.68 -4.86 5.01
CA PHE A 166 -9.13 -4.72 4.89
C PHE A 166 -9.62 -3.58 5.77
N SER A 167 -10.54 -2.81 5.23
CA SER A 167 -11.30 -1.81 5.97
C SER A 167 -12.42 -2.47 6.78
N ILE A 168 -12.93 -1.74 7.77
CA ILE A 168 -14.25 -2.02 8.38
C ILE A 168 -15.39 -1.95 7.34
N GLN A 169 -15.20 -1.18 6.27
CA GLN A 169 -16.17 -1.11 5.18
C GLN A 169 -16.17 -2.42 4.39
N PRO A 170 -17.35 -3.04 4.19
CA PRO A 170 -17.46 -4.25 3.38
C PRO A 170 -16.85 -4.07 1.99
N ASP A 171 -16.20 -5.11 1.50
CA ASP A 171 -15.57 -5.18 0.18
C ASP A 171 -14.46 -4.14 -0.07
N TRP A 172 -14.09 -3.32 0.91
CA TRP A 172 -13.02 -2.34 0.79
C TRP A 172 -11.70 -2.89 1.31
N TRP A 173 -10.83 -3.29 0.40
CA TRP A 173 -9.52 -3.84 0.72
C TRP A 173 -8.51 -3.57 -0.39
N GLU A 174 -7.23 -3.62 -0.03
CA GLU A 174 -6.14 -3.52 -0.99
C GLU A 174 -5.00 -4.46 -0.60
N SER A 175 -4.01 -4.58 -1.48
CA SER A 175 -2.78 -5.30 -1.15
C SER A 175 -1.54 -4.63 -1.72
N VAL A 176 -0.41 -4.89 -1.07
CA VAL A 176 0.92 -4.51 -1.55
C VAL A 176 1.85 -5.71 -1.47
N ASP A 177 2.93 -5.71 -2.26
CA ASP A 177 3.98 -6.70 -2.06
C ASP A 177 4.86 -6.38 -0.85
N MET A 178 5.68 -7.35 -0.45
CA MET A 178 6.55 -7.18 0.70
C MET A 178 7.57 -6.04 0.56
N ALA A 179 7.93 -5.63 -0.67
CA ALA A 179 8.88 -4.53 -0.85
C ALA A 179 8.25 -3.19 -0.46
N ASP A 180 6.95 -2.98 -0.72
CA ASP A 180 6.25 -1.80 -0.23
C ASP A 180 5.74 -1.97 1.21
N ALA A 181 5.33 -3.18 1.61
CA ALA A 181 4.87 -3.44 2.99
C ALA A 181 5.98 -3.19 4.03
N THR A 182 7.22 -3.52 3.68
CA THR A 182 8.39 -3.32 4.57
C THR A 182 9.10 -1.98 4.35
N HIS A 183 8.60 -1.15 3.43
CA HIS A 183 9.20 0.15 3.15
C HIS A 183 9.15 1.04 4.40
N PRO A 184 10.24 1.78 4.72
CA PRO A 184 10.32 2.57 5.95
C PRO A 184 9.26 3.68 6.05
N GLN A 185 8.66 4.12 4.94
CA GLN A 185 7.59 5.12 4.93
C GLN A 185 6.17 4.52 4.74
N THR A 186 6.01 3.19 4.74
CA THR A 186 4.67 2.57 4.76
C THR A 186 4.21 2.48 6.21
N PHE A 187 3.21 3.26 6.58
CA PHE A 187 2.79 3.43 7.97
C PHE A 187 1.41 2.84 8.23
N LEU A 188 1.25 2.28 9.43
CA LEU A 188 0.00 2.24 10.16
C LEU A 188 -0.18 3.61 10.84
N THR A 189 -0.96 4.46 10.20
CA THR A 189 -1.11 5.87 10.57
C THR A 189 -2.26 6.06 11.55
N MET A 190 -1.96 6.75 12.65
CA MET A 190 -2.86 7.00 13.79
C MET A 190 -2.97 8.49 14.16
N GLY A 191 -2.16 9.34 13.51
CA GLY A 191 -2.19 10.79 13.69
C GLY A 191 -1.97 11.55 12.39
N MET A 192 -2.39 12.81 12.38
CA MET A 192 -2.23 13.74 11.25
C MET A 192 -2.05 15.17 11.76
N ASN A 193 -1.10 15.92 11.19
CA ASN A 193 -0.85 17.33 11.50
C ASN A 193 -0.82 17.64 13.02
N ASP A 194 0.18 17.09 13.72
CA ASP A 194 0.37 17.16 15.19
C ASP A 194 -0.78 16.61 16.07
N GLY A 195 -1.83 16.03 15.49
CA GLY A 195 -3.02 15.57 16.23
C GLY A 195 -3.40 14.11 15.99
N GLU A 196 -4.51 13.71 16.60
CA GLU A 196 -5.17 12.43 16.28
C GLU A 196 -5.63 12.40 14.82
N LEU A 197 -5.69 11.21 14.23
CA LEU A 197 -6.14 11.05 12.85
C LEU A 197 -7.64 11.36 12.75
N PRO A 198 -8.07 12.43 12.04
CA PRO A 198 -9.48 12.75 11.95
C PRO A 198 -10.24 11.70 11.15
N VAL A 199 -11.53 11.50 11.46
CA VAL A 199 -12.40 10.51 10.80
C VAL A 199 -12.37 10.66 9.28
N GLN A 200 -12.57 11.87 8.75
CA GLN A 200 -12.54 12.14 7.30
C GLN A 200 -11.25 11.68 6.57
N PHE A 201 -10.14 11.54 7.30
CA PHE A 201 -8.85 11.08 6.81
C PHE A 201 -8.54 9.61 7.14
N GLY A 202 -9.46 8.90 7.78
CA GLY A 202 -9.35 7.47 8.09
C GLY A 202 -9.16 7.13 9.57
N GLY A 203 -9.45 8.06 10.48
CA GLY A 203 -9.37 7.83 11.92
C GLY A 203 -10.26 6.65 12.37
N PRO A 204 -9.77 5.75 13.24
CA PRO A 204 -8.60 5.91 14.11
C PRO A 204 -7.30 5.37 13.50
N LEU A 205 -7.40 4.59 12.43
CA LEU A 205 -6.28 3.84 11.87
C LEU A 205 -6.44 3.68 10.36
N ARG A 206 -5.40 4.06 9.61
CA ARG A 206 -5.31 3.81 8.17
C ARG A 206 -3.96 3.22 7.80
N LEU A 207 -3.91 2.57 6.64
CA LEU A 207 -2.63 2.34 5.99
C LEU A 207 -2.25 3.58 5.17
N ARG A 208 -0.97 3.95 5.19
CA ARG A 208 -0.39 4.99 4.35
C ARG A 208 0.77 4.42 3.54
N VAL A 209 0.65 4.50 2.21
CA VAL A 209 1.64 4.00 1.24
C VAL A 209 2.05 5.17 0.34
N PRO A 210 3.04 6.00 0.71
CA PRO A 210 3.32 7.29 0.06
C PRO A 210 3.98 7.16 -1.32
N ARG A 211 4.47 5.97 -1.67
CA ARG A 211 5.01 5.65 -2.99
C ARG A 211 3.96 5.18 -4.00
N GLN A 212 2.69 5.17 -3.61
CA GLN A 212 1.60 4.75 -4.47
C GLN A 212 0.43 5.75 -4.41
N LEU A 213 -0.45 5.68 -5.41
CA LEU A 213 -1.66 6.50 -5.47
C LEU A 213 -2.59 6.29 -4.25
N GLY A 214 -3.43 7.29 -4.02
CA GLY A 214 -4.22 7.46 -2.81
C GLY A 214 -5.09 6.27 -2.42
N TYR A 215 -5.71 5.59 -3.39
CA TYR A 215 -6.57 4.43 -3.14
C TYR A 215 -5.85 3.27 -2.44
N LYS A 216 -4.53 3.14 -2.64
CA LYS A 216 -3.71 2.13 -1.95
C LYS A 216 -3.59 2.40 -0.45
N SER A 217 -3.79 3.64 -0.02
CA SER A 217 -3.74 4.03 1.39
C SER A 217 -5.12 3.87 2.04
N VAL A 218 -5.55 2.63 2.29
CA VAL A 218 -6.92 2.31 2.78
C VAL A 218 -7.18 2.89 4.18
N LYS A 219 -8.38 3.45 4.35
CA LYS A 219 -8.88 4.03 5.60
C LYS A 219 -9.56 2.96 6.48
N TYR A 220 -9.56 3.19 7.79
CA TYR A 220 -10.31 2.38 8.76
C TYR A 220 -9.94 0.89 8.72
N ILE A 221 -8.64 0.59 8.70
CA ILE A 221 -8.17 -0.79 8.59
C ILE A 221 -8.40 -1.57 9.89
N THR A 222 -8.92 -2.78 9.77
CA THR A 222 -9.24 -3.68 10.89
C THR A 222 -8.52 -5.02 10.79
N HIS A 223 -8.03 -5.37 9.60
CA HIS A 223 -7.41 -6.67 9.37
C HIS A 223 -6.27 -6.60 8.36
N ILE A 224 -5.22 -7.38 8.60
CA ILE A 224 -4.07 -7.60 7.73
C ILE A 224 -3.80 -9.11 7.62
N THR A 225 -3.59 -9.60 6.40
CA THR A 225 -3.18 -10.97 6.13
C THR A 225 -1.87 -10.98 5.35
N ALA A 226 -0.84 -11.65 5.89
CA ALA A 226 0.36 -11.98 5.14
C ALA A 226 0.11 -13.24 4.28
N THR A 227 0.51 -13.21 3.01
CA THR A 227 0.24 -14.29 2.05
C THR A 227 1.31 -14.40 0.97
N ASP A 228 1.48 -15.58 0.39
CA ASP A 228 2.35 -15.83 -0.77
C ASP A 228 1.62 -15.68 -2.11
N SER A 229 0.29 -15.66 -2.06
CA SER A 229 -0.59 -15.61 -3.24
C SER A 229 -1.78 -14.71 -2.99
N LEU A 230 -2.10 -13.89 -4.00
CA LEU A 230 -3.29 -13.04 -4.04
C LEU A 230 -4.50 -13.73 -4.69
N LYS A 231 -4.34 -14.95 -5.22
CA LYS A 231 -5.41 -15.67 -5.94
C LYS A 231 -6.62 -16.03 -5.08
N LYS A 232 -6.45 -16.06 -3.76
CA LYS A 232 -7.52 -16.34 -2.80
C LYS A 232 -8.33 -15.10 -2.37
N PHE A 233 -8.00 -13.91 -2.87
CA PHE A 233 -8.65 -12.65 -2.49
C PHE A 233 -9.37 -12.03 -3.68
N GLY A 234 -10.66 -11.72 -3.51
CA GLY A 234 -11.53 -11.20 -4.57
C GLY A 234 -11.38 -11.98 -5.87
N LYS A 235 -11.08 -11.27 -6.97
CA LYS A 235 -10.88 -11.87 -8.30
C LYS A 235 -9.47 -12.42 -8.53
N GLY A 236 -8.61 -12.42 -7.52
CA GLY A 236 -7.22 -12.87 -7.64
C GLY A 236 -6.30 -11.92 -8.40
N LEU A 237 -6.67 -10.64 -8.45
CA LEU A 237 -5.95 -9.55 -9.13
C LEU A 237 -5.34 -8.54 -8.14
N GLY A 238 -5.46 -8.77 -6.83
CA GLY A 238 -4.73 -8.02 -5.80
C GLY A 238 -5.36 -6.72 -5.30
N SER A 239 -6.50 -6.31 -5.84
CA SER A 239 -7.28 -5.15 -5.40
C SER A 239 -8.75 -5.53 -5.26
N ALA A 240 -9.50 -4.74 -4.47
CA ALA A 240 -10.96 -4.82 -4.39
C ALA A 240 -11.67 -4.46 -5.70
N SER A 241 -11.11 -3.58 -6.52
CA SER A 241 -11.80 -3.04 -7.71
C SER A 241 -10.92 -3.02 -8.98
N PRO A 242 -10.29 -4.14 -9.37
CA PRO A 242 -9.43 -4.20 -10.54
C PRO A 242 -10.18 -3.88 -11.85
N GLU A 243 -11.49 -4.15 -11.92
CA GLU A 243 -12.34 -3.78 -13.06
C GLU A 243 -12.57 -2.26 -13.20
N GLY A 244 -12.39 -1.49 -12.13
CA GLY A 244 -12.55 -0.04 -12.14
C GLY A 244 -11.40 0.68 -12.82
N GLY A 245 -10.40 -0.05 -13.31
CA GLY A 245 -9.16 0.52 -13.86
C GLY A 245 -8.11 0.84 -12.80
N TYR A 246 -8.33 0.43 -11.54
CA TYR A 246 -7.36 0.56 -10.47
C TYR A 246 -6.28 -0.51 -10.61
N ALA A 247 -5.12 -0.12 -11.15
CA ALA A 247 -3.95 -0.98 -11.26
C ALA A 247 -3.54 -1.51 -9.87
N TRP A 248 -3.15 -2.78 -9.78
CA TRP A 248 -2.67 -3.31 -8.50
C TRP A 248 -1.41 -2.58 -8.04
N TYR A 249 -0.50 -2.28 -8.96
CA TYR A 249 0.70 -1.51 -8.66
C TYR A 249 0.57 -0.07 -9.14
N ALA A 250 0.32 0.84 -8.20
CA ALA A 250 0.02 2.25 -8.48
C ALA A 250 1.20 3.18 -8.18
N GLY A 251 2.42 2.73 -8.49
CA GLY A 251 3.66 3.40 -8.08
C GLY A 251 3.89 4.76 -8.75
N ILE A 252 4.20 5.78 -7.93
CA ILE A 252 4.55 7.15 -8.35
C ILE A 252 5.99 7.51 -8.01
#